data_AF-A0A858BYD4-F1
#
_entry.id   AF-A0A858BYD4-F1
#
_cell.length_a   1.000
_cell.length_b   1.000
_cell.length_c   1.000
_cell.angle_alpha   90.00
_cell.angle_beta   90.00
_cell.angle_gamma   90.00
#
_symmetry.space_group_name_H-M   'P 1'
#
loop_
_entity.id
_entity.type
_entity.pdbx_description
1 polymer ?
#
loop_
_entity_poly.entity_id
_entity_poly.type
_entity_poly.pdbx_seq_one_letter_code
_entity_poly.pdbx_strand_id
1 'polypeptide(L)'
;MNCNCIRGIADIREGICNARKGLACLCEALQSLQCCQLCEAQQLLNNAICLIKEAICQLERGLCQAENNLNCQEVRDIREGICCLRKGLEEACRALNALCCRRLCEAAESLESAACLIQKGICKVEQALENI
;
A
#
# COMPACT_ATOMS: atom_id res chain seq x y z
N MET A 1 -12.41 25.46 -4.63
CA MET A 1 -12.43 24.14 -3.96
C MET A 1 -13.24 24.23 -2.68
N ASN A 2 -14.18 23.31 -2.45
CA ASN A 2 -14.93 23.20 -1.20
C ASN A 2 -14.03 22.56 -0.11
N CYS A 3 -14.22 22.90 1.17
CA CYS A 3 -13.42 22.37 2.30
C CYS A 3 -13.37 20.83 2.33
N ASN A 4 -14.46 20.16 1.95
CA ASN A 4 -14.50 18.69 1.88
C ASN A 4 -13.56 18.11 0.80
N CYS A 5 -13.38 18.82 -0.32
CA CYS A 5 -12.45 18.41 -1.38
C CYS A 5 -11.00 18.56 -0.92
N ILE A 6 -10.66 19.67 -0.25
CA ILE A 6 -9.32 19.90 0.31
C ILE A 6 -8.98 18.82 1.33
N ARG A 7 -9.93 18.48 2.21
CA ARG A 7 -9.79 17.38 3.17
C ARG A 7 -9.63 16.03 2.47
N GLY A 8 -10.42 15.77 1.42
CA GLY A 8 -10.34 14.54 0.67
C GLY A 8 -8.98 14.35 -0.01
N ILE A 9 -8.45 15.38 -0.65
CA ILE A 9 -7.10 15.35 -1.25
C ILE A 9 -6.02 15.16 -0.16
N ALA A 10 -6.18 15.79 1.01
CA ALA A 10 -5.26 15.59 2.13
C ALA A 10 -5.27 14.13 2.63
N ASP A 11 -6.45 13.53 2.79
CA ASP A 11 -6.60 12.12 3.16
C ASP A 11 -5.96 11.21 2.08
N ILE A 12 -6.10 11.50 0.79
CA ILE A 12 -5.44 10.73 -0.28
C ILE A 12 -3.90 10.84 -0.17
N ARG A 13 -3.36 12.04 0.04
CA ARG A 13 -1.92 12.27 0.18
C ARG A 13 -1.33 11.56 1.39
N GLU A 14 -2.04 11.58 2.53
CA GLU A 14 -1.64 10.84 3.72
C GLU A 14 -1.69 9.32 3.46
N GLY A 15 -2.70 8.85 2.72
CA GLY A 15 -2.79 7.47 2.27
C GLY A 15 -1.59 7.04 1.44
N ILE A 16 -1.17 7.85 0.46
CA ILE A 16 0.06 7.62 -0.32
C ILE A 16 1.29 7.57 0.58
N CYS A 17 1.42 8.51 1.53
CA CYS A 17 2.54 8.55 2.46
C CYS A 17 2.64 7.26 3.29
N ASN A 18 1.52 6.77 3.82
CA ASN A 18 1.47 5.54 4.59
C ASN A 18 1.72 4.30 3.71
N ALA A 19 1.24 4.28 2.47
CA ALA A 19 1.56 3.22 1.51
C ALA A 19 3.06 3.17 1.19
N ARG A 20 3.71 4.32 0.99
CA ARG A 20 5.17 4.41 0.76
C ARG A 20 5.98 3.91 1.96
N LYS A 21 5.59 4.29 3.18
CA LYS A 21 6.21 3.74 4.41
C LYS A 21 6.01 2.23 4.51
N GLY A 22 4.81 1.75 4.21
CA GLY A 22 4.51 0.31 4.19
C GLY A 22 5.38 -0.44 3.18
N LEU A 23 5.55 0.11 1.98
CA LEU A 23 6.43 -0.43 0.96
C LEU A 23 7.90 -0.48 1.41
N ALA A 24 8.42 0.58 2.04
CA ALA A 24 9.76 0.58 2.59
C ALA A 24 9.94 -0.55 3.62
N CYS A 25 8.98 -0.74 4.52
CA CYS A 25 8.99 -1.86 5.46
C CYS A 25 8.95 -3.23 4.77
N LEU A 26 8.23 -3.39 3.65
CA LEU A 26 8.27 -4.65 2.87
C LEU A 26 9.66 -4.91 2.28
N CYS A 27 10.30 -3.88 1.72
CA CYS A 27 11.64 -3.99 1.16
C CYS A 27 12.68 -4.33 2.25
N GLU A 28 12.60 -3.68 3.42
CA GLU A 28 13.45 -4.01 4.57
C GLU A 28 13.18 -5.43 5.07
N ALA A 29 11.91 -5.86 5.15
CA ALA A 29 11.55 -7.22 5.55
C ALA A 29 12.18 -8.28 4.61
N LEU A 30 12.20 -8.01 3.31
CA LEU A 30 12.84 -8.87 2.32
C LEU A 30 14.36 -8.94 2.54
N GLN A 31 15.01 -7.81 2.82
CA GLN A 31 16.45 -7.78 3.14
C GLN A 31 16.77 -8.55 4.44
N SER A 32 16.00 -8.34 5.50
CA SER A 32 16.14 -9.09 6.76
C SER A 32 15.93 -10.59 6.53
N LEU A 33 14.97 -10.97 5.69
CA LEU A 33 14.74 -12.38 5.33
C LEU A 33 15.96 -12.98 4.61
N GLN A 34 16.54 -12.27 3.64
CA GLN A 34 17.75 -12.68 2.93
C GLN A 34 18.97 -12.81 3.87
N CYS A 35 19.01 -12.01 4.94
CA CYS A 35 20.03 -12.07 5.99
C CYS A 35 19.71 -13.07 7.12
N CYS A 36 18.68 -13.92 6.95
CA CYS A 36 18.21 -14.87 7.96
C CYS A 36 17.74 -14.24 9.30
N GLN A 37 17.40 -12.95 9.31
CA GLN A 37 16.87 -12.22 10.46
C GLN A 37 15.35 -12.36 10.54
N LEU A 38 14.86 -13.57 10.84
CA LEU A 38 13.43 -13.91 10.73
C LEU A 38 12.53 -13.09 11.67
N CYS A 39 12.97 -12.81 12.89
CA CYS A 39 12.19 -12.02 13.85
C CYS A 39 12.01 -10.57 13.38
N GLU A 40 13.07 -9.99 12.81
CA GLU A 40 13.06 -8.62 12.29
C GLU A 40 12.19 -8.53 11.03
N ALA A 41 12.36 -9.48 10.10
CA ALA A 41 11.51 -9.61 8.91
C ALA A 41 10.02 -9.70 9.30
N GLN A 42 9.69 -10.48 10.33
CA GLN A 42 8.31 -10.61 10.82
C GLN A 42 7.77 -9.31 11.42
N GLN A 43 8.57 -8.57 12.19
CA GLN A 43 8.17 -7.28 12.76
C GLN A 43 7.94 -6.24 11.67
N LEU A 44 8.88 -6.12 10.73
CA LEU A 44 8.78 -5.21 9.58
C LEU A 44 7.55 -5.51 8.72
N LEU A 45 7.27 -6.80 8.48
CA LEU A 45 6.10 -7.21 7.72
C LEU A 45 4.78 -6.89 8.42
N ASN A 46 4.70 -7.06 9.75
CA ASN A 46 3.53 -6.63 10.52
C ASN A 46 3.32 -5.11 10.43
N ASN A 47 4.40 -4.33 10.56
CA ASN A 47 4.35 -2.88 10.42
C ASN A 47 3.88 -2.47 9.02
N ALA A 48 4.40 -3.11 7.97
CA ALA A 48 3.97 -2.88 6.60
C ALA A 48 2.47 -3.13 6.42
N ILE A 49 1.96 -4.27 6.91
CA ILE A 49 0.54 -4.63 6.85
C ILE A 49 -0.33 -3.56 7.52
N CYS A 50 0.05 -3.08 8.71
CA CYS A 50 -0.67 -2.03 9.42
C CYS A 50 -0.70 -0.71 8.61
N LEU A 51 0.45 -0.28 8.09
CA LEU A 51 0.58 0.95 7.31
C LEU A 51 -0.23 0.89 6.01
N ILE A 52 -0.20 -0.25 5.31
CA ILE A 52 -0.95 -0.44 4.06
C ILE A 52 -2.46 -0.46 4.31
N LYS A 53 -2.92 -1.08 5.41
CA LYS A 53 -4.34 -1.03 5.82
C LYS A 53 -4.80 0.40 6.07
N GLU A 54 -4.03 1.16 6.84
CA GLU A 54 -4.34 2.57 7.12
C GLU A 54 -4.36 3.39 5.82
N ALA A 55 -3.39 3.16 4.93
CA ALA A 55 -3.33 3.81 3.62
C ALA A 55 -4.60 3.57 2.79
N ILE A 56 -5.07 2.32 2.71
CA ILE A 56 -6.31 1.96 1.99
C ILE A 56 -7.50 2.72 2.58
N CYS A 57 -7.66 2.73 3.91
CA CYS A 57 -8.75 3.45 4.58
C CYS A 57 -8.72 4.96 4.28
N GLN A 58 -7.54 5.57 4.27
CA GLN A 58 -7.35 6.99 3.99
C GLN A 58 -7.65 7.33 2.53
N LEU A 59 -7.20 6.49 1.59
CA LEU A 59 -7.49 6.65 0.16
C LEU A 59 -8.99 6.54 -0.14
N GLU A 60 -9.67 5.55 0.45
CA GLU A 60 -11.12 5.37 0.27
C GLU A 60 -11.92 6.54 0.82
N ARG A 61 -11.56 7.00 2.04
CA ARG A 61 -12.17 8.17 2.67
C ARG A 61 -11.94 9.43 1.84
N GLY A 62 -10.70 9.64 1.41
CA GLY A 62 -10.30 10.80 0.64
C GLY A 62 -10.97 10.84 -0.73
N LEU A 63 -11.04 9.69 -1.42
CA LEU A 63 -11.78 9.54 -2.67
C LEU A 63 -13.27 9.87 -2.48
N CYS A 64 -13.93 9.32 -1.47
CA CYS A 64 -15.34 9.59 -1.20
C CYS A 64 -15.63 11.09 -0.96
N GLN A 65 -14.71 11.80 -0.30
CA GLN A 65 -14.85 13.24 -0.05
C GLN A 65 -14.51 14.11 -1.27
N ALA A 66 -13.60 13.64 -2.14
CA ALA A 66 -13.12 14.38 -3.31
C ALA A 66 -13.86 14.06 -4.61
N GLU A 67 -14.60 12.94 -4.70
CA GLU A 67 -15.15 12.35 -5.93
C GLU A 67 -15.85 13.36 -6.85
N ASN A 68 -16.67 14.26 -6.29
CA ASN A 68 -17.41 15.27 -7.08
C ASN A 68 -16.52 16.35 -7.74
N ASN A 69 -15.24 16.41 -7.37
CA ASN A 69 -14.26 17.37 -7.90
C ASN A 69 -13.20 16.66 -8.75
N LEU A 70 -13.29 15.34 -8.90
CA LEU A 70 -12.42 14.54 -9.72
C LEU A 70 -13.12 14.18 -11.02
N ASN A 71 -12.38 14.12 -12.11
CA ASN A 71 -12.92 13.58 -13.36
C ASN A 71 -13.02 12.05 -13.30
N CYS A 72 -13.76 11.47 -14.24
CA CYS A 72 -14.00 10.02 -14.25
C CYS A 72 -12.73 9.18 -14.38
N GLN A 73 -11.68 9.72 -15.00
CA GLN A 73 -10.40 9.01 -15.19
C GLN A 73 -9.60 9.00 -13.87
N GLU A 74 -9.52 10.14 -13.17
CA GLU A 74 -8.87 10.25 -11.86
C GLU A 74 -9.52 9.32 -10.83
N VAL A 75 -10.86 9.32 -10.76
CA VAL A 75 -11.61 8.41 -9.88
C VAL A 75 -11.29 6.95 -10.21
N ARG A 76 -11.21 6.60 -11.49
CA ARG A 76 -10.87 5.25 -11.95
C ARG A 76 -9.45 4.85 -11.55
N ASP A 77 -8.47 5.73 -11.77
CA ASP A 77 -7.07 5.46 -11.47
C ASP A 77 -6.83 5.33 -9.96
N ILE A 78 -7.49 6.16 -9.13
CA ILE A 78 -7.44 6.00 -7.67
C ILE A 78 -8.04 4.66 -7.23
N ARG A 79 -9.21 4.27 -7.78
CA ARG A 79 -9.84 2.99 -7.47
C ARG A 79 -8.97 1.80 -7.89
N GLU A 80 -8.33 1.87 -9.07
CA GLU A 80 -7.39 0.85 -9.53
C GLU A 80 -6.17 0.77 -8.60
N GLY A 81 -5.67 1.93 -8.17
CA GLY A 81 -4.59 2.05 -7.19
C GLY A 81 -4.94 1.36 -5.86
N ILE A 82 -6.11 1.67 -5.29
CA ILE A 82 -6.64 1.02 -4.07
C ILE A 82 -6.75 -0.50 -4.26
N CYS A 83 -7.23 -0.95 -5.43
CA CYS A 83 -7.31 -2.38 -5.75
C CYS A 83 -5.93 -3.06 -5.76
N CYS A 84 -4.91 -2.39 -6.31
CA CYS A 84 -3.54 -2.90 -6.27
C CYS A 84 -3.00 -2.95 -4.83
N LEU A 85 -3.29 -1.94 -4.01
CA LEU A 85 -2.90 -1.93 -2.59
C LEU A 85 -3.53 -3.08 -1.81
N ARG A 86 -4.82 -3.37 -2.03
CA ARG A 86 -5.52 -4.49 -1.39
C ARG A 86 -4.90 -5.84 -1.78
N LYS A 87 -4.56 -6.04 -3.06
CA LYS A 87 -3.86 -7.26 -3.51
C LYS A 87 -2.45 -7.36 -2.91
N GLY A 88 -1.70 -6.26 -2.87
CA GLY A 88 -0.39 -6.24 -2.22
C GLY A 88 -0.47 -6.57 -0.73
N LEU A 89 -1.53 -6.12 -0.05
CA LEU A 89 -1.81 -6.47 1.36
C LEU A 89 -2.10 -7.96 1.54
N GLU A 90 -2.86 -8.58 0.62
CA GLU A 90 -3.11 -10.03 0.63
C GLU A 90 -1.81 -10.83 0.49
N GLU A 91 -0.93 -10.43 -0.44
CA GLU A 91 0.39 -11.04 -0.63
C GLU A 91 1.31 -10.82 0.58
N ALA A 92 1.26 -9.64 1.22
CA ALA A 92 1.99 -9.40 2.47
C ALA A 92 1.50 -10.31 3.62
N CYS A 93 0.19 -10.53 3.72
CA CYS A 93 -0.37 -11.51 4.67
C CYS A 93 0.08 -12.94 4.35
N ARG A 94 0.14 -13.31 3.06
CA ARG A 94 0.67 -14.61 2.63
C ARG A 94 2.14 -14.77 3.00
N ALA A 95 2.95 -13.75 2.77
CA ALA A 95 4.35 -13.73 3.17
C ALA A 95 4.52 -13.96 4.68
N LEU A 96 3.67 -13.32 5.50
CA LEU A 96 3.72 -13.45 6.96
C LEU A 96 3.40 -14.89 7.38
N ASN A 97 2.36 -15.48 6.77
CA ASN A 97 2.00 -16.87 7.03
C ASN A 97 3.10 -17.84 6.58
N ALA A 98 3.70 -17.63 5.41
CA ALA A 98 4.83 -18.44 4.92
C ALA A 98 6.05 -18.35 5.86
N LEU A 99 6.36 -17.14 6.36
CA LEU A 99 7.43 -16.90 7.32
C LEU A 99 7.18 -17.64 8.64
N CYS A 100 5.96 -17.56 9.18
CA CYS A 100 5.55 -18.31 10.38
C CYS A 100 5.69 -19.84 10.19
N CYS A 101 5.44 -20.34 8.99
CA CYS A 101 5.62 -21.74 8.62
C CYS A 101 7.06 -22.10 8.21
N ARG A 102 8.03 -21.18 8.32
CA ARG A 102 9.43 -21.35 7.89
C ARG A 102 9.60 -21.69 6.40
N ARG A 103 8.64 -21.29 5.56
CA ARG A 103 8.70 -21.43 4.10
C ARG A 103 9.34 -20.18 3.50
N LEU A 104 10.66 -20.07 3.66
CA LEU A 104 11.41 -18.82 3.38
C LEU A 104 11.37 -18.39 1.90
N CYS A 105 11.45 -19.33 0.96
CA CYS A 105 11.35 -19.01 -0.48
C CYS A 105 9.99 -18.44 -0.84
N GLU A 106 8.91 -19.09 -0.39
CA GLU A 106 7.53 -18.61 -0.62
C GLU A 106 7.28 -17.27 0.06
N ALA A 107 7.86 -17.04 1.25
CA ALA A 107 7.79 -15.77 1.93
C ALA A 107 8.48 -14.66 1.12
N ALA A 108 9.66 -14.93 0.55
CA ALA A 108 10.38 -13.98 -0.30
C ALA A 108 9.60 -13.66 -1.58
N GLU A 109 9.11 -14.68 -2.30
CA GLU A 109 8.29 -14.50 -3.51
C GLU A 109 7.03 -13.67 -3.22
N SER A 110 6.35 -13.95 -2.10
CA SER A 110 5.16 -13.21 -1.68
C SER A 110 5.50 -11.77 -1.30
N LEU A 111 6.64 -11.51 -0.66
CA LEU A 111 7.11 -10.15 -0.34
C LEU A 111 7.42 -9.34 -1.60
N GLU A 112 8.09 -9.93 -2.58
CA GLU A 112 8.40 -9.29 -3.87
C GLU A 112 7.11 -8.94 -4.63
N SER A 113 6.17 -9.90 -4.69
CA SER A 113 4.84 -9.70 -5.28
C SER A 113 4.08 -8.58 -4.57
N ALA A 114 4.06 -8.59 -3.24
CA ALA A 114 3.45 -7.53 -2.43
C ALA A 114 4.06 -6.17 -2.76
N ALA A 115 5.39 -6.03 -2.70
CA ALA A 115 6.09 -4.79 -2.98
C ALA A 115 5.77 -4.24 -4.39
N CYS A 116 5.76 -5.11 -5.40
CA CYS A 116 5.42 -4.74 -6.77
C CYS A 116 3.98 -4.21 -6.90
N LEU A 117 3.02 -4.90 -6.30
CA LEU A 117 1.61 -4.50 -6.31
C LEU A 117 1.38 -3.19 -5.55
N ILE A 118 2.03 -3.02 -4.39
CA ILE A 118 1.95 -1.79 -3.60
C ILE A 118 2.53 -0.61 -4.39
N GLN A 119 3.73 -0.77 -4.97
CA GLN A 119 4.36 0.26 -5.79
C GLN A 119 3.48 0.65 -6.99
N LYS A 120 2.90 -0.35 -7.69
CA LYS A 120 1.95 -0.09 -8.78
C LYS A 120 0.74 0.70 -8.31
N GLY A 121 0.20 0.34 -7.15
CA GLY A 121 -0.93 1.03 -6.53
C GLY A 121 -0.62 2.49 -6.24
N ILE A 122 0.54 2.76 -5.62
CA ILE A 122 1.03 4.12 -5.33
C ILE A 122 1.15 4.94 -6.63
N CYS A 123 1.83 4.42 -7.66
CA CYS A 123 2.00 5.14 -8.92
C CYS A 123 0.67 5.53 -9.57
N LYS A 124 -0.33 4.64 -9.52
CA LYS A 124 -1.66 4.91 -10.08
C LYS A 124 -2.38 6.05 -9.37
N VAL A 125 -2.33 6.08 -8.04
CA VAL A 125 -2.94 7.18 -7.27
C VAL A 125 -2.18 8.48 -7.49
N GLU A 126 -0.86 8.45 -7.55
CA GLU A 126 -0.04 9.65 -7.79
C GLU A 126 -0.29 10.27 -9.16
N GLN A 127 -0.35 9.45 -10.21
CA GLN A 127 -0.70 9.90 -11.56
C GLN A 127 -2.09 10.56 -11.60
N ALA A 128 -3.05 10.04 -10.83
CA ALA A 128 -4.36 10.67 -10.72
C ALA A 128 -4.28 12.04 -10.04
N LEU A 129 -3.41 12.21 -9.05
CA LEU A 129 -3.24 13.49 -8.35
C LEU A 129 -2.45 14.54 -9.14
N GLU A 130 -1.55 14.13 -10.04
CA GLU A 130 -0.79 15.06 -10.89
C GLU A 130 -1.68 15.84 -11.86
N ASN A 131 -2.89 15.33 -12.15
CA ASN A 131 -3.85 15.93 -13.05
C ASN A 131 -4.85 16.91 -12.36
N ILE A 132 -4.74 17.09 -11.03
CA ILE A 132 -5.61 17.93 -10.19
C ILE A 132 -4.93 19.26 -9.86
#